data_AF-A0A936IFT0-F1
#
_entry.id   AF-A0A936IFT0-F1
#
_cell.length_a   1.000
_cell.length_b   1.000
_cell.length_c   1.000
_cell.angle_alpha   90.00
_cell.angle_beta   90.00
_cell.angle_gamma   90.00
#
_symmetry.space_group_name_H-M   'P 1'
#
loop_
_entity.id
_entity.type
_entity.pdbx_description
1 polymer ?
#
loop_
_entity_poly.entity_id
_entity_poly.type
_entity_poly.pdbx_seq_one_letter_code
_entity_poly.pdbx_strand_id
1 'polypeptide(L)'
;MPGILCEHCTALCCKYIALPIEKPTDREDFDHIRWYLIHQDVSVFVEDGDWYIAFQSRCRHLQPDNRCGIYETRPQICRDYTTDNCDYHSGDYGWELHFTCAEQLDDYVRNRWRRERRGRRGGGARTEKIHAARHGAGGRRRGLRPPPLRPRRQLDLASAATDRGGVPLPVLPVAR
;
A
#
# COMPACT_ATOMS: atom_id res chain seq x y z
N MET A 1 -32.72 -2.75 -15.62
CA MET A 1 -31.55 -3.63 -15.47
C MET A 1 -30.45 -2.78 -14.91
N PRO A 2 -29.89 -3.08 -13.72
CA PRO A 2 -28.78 -2.29 -13.20
C PRO A 2 -27.63 -2.51 -14.18
N GLY A 3 -27.28 -1.46 -14.93
CA GLY A 3 -26.23 -1.53 -15.94
C GLY A 3 -24.95 -2.03 -15.29
N ILE A 4 -24.23 -2.91 -16.01
CA ILE A 4 -22.93 -3.39 -15.58
C ILE A 4 -22.02 -2.17 -15.52
N LEU A 5 -21.77 -1.68 -14.32
CA LEU A 5 -21.07 -0.41 -14.05
C LEU A 5 -19.68 -0.36 -14.73
N CYS A 6 -19.11 -1.53 -15.03
CA CYS A 6 -17.86 -1.69 -15.74
C CYS A 6 -17.92 -1.34 -17.25
N GLU A 7 -19.08 -1.25 -17.87
CA GLU A 7 -19.20 -0.98 -19.32
C GLU A 7 -18.78 0.44 -19.73
N HIS A 8 -18.85 1.38 -18.80
CA HIS A 8 -18.41 2.77 -18.98
C HIS A 8 -17.19 3.11 -18.11
N CYS A 9 -16.67 2.13 -17.35
CA CYS A 9 -15.58 2.33 -16.41
C CYS A 9 -14.23 2.43 -17.14
N THR A 10 -13.35 3.30 -16.68
CA THR A 10 -11.97 3.44 -17.16
C THR A 10 -11.01 2.41 -16.52
N ALA A 11 -11.54 1.37 -15.87
CA ALA A 11 -10.82 0.29 -15.20
C ALA A 11 -9.76 0.74 -14.19
N LEU A 12 -10.06 1.76 -13.38
CA LEU A 12 -9.17 2.28 -12.33
C LEU A 12 -8.75 1.19 -11.34
N CYS A 13 -9.69 0.38 -10.85
CA CYS A 13 -9.42 -0.75 -9.94
C CYS A 13 -8.51 -1.85 -10.52
N CYS A 14 -8.28 -1.86 -11.85
CA CYS A 14 -7.36 -2.78 -12.52
C CYS A 14 -5.98 -2.14 -12.81
N LYS A 15 -5.77 -0.88 -12.43
CA LYS A 15 -4.56 -0.10 -12.73
C LYS A 15 -3.66 0.10 -11.51
N TYR A 16 -4.14 -0.24 -10.32
CA TYR A 16 -3.35 -0.23 -9.10
C TYR A 16 -3.69 -1.41 -8.20
N ILE A 17 -2.83 -1.63 -7.22
CA ILE A 17 -3.11 -2.48 -6.06
C ILE A 17 -2.93 -1.64 -4.81
N ALA A 18 -3.80 -1.82 -3.82
CA ALA A 18 -3.68 -1.19 -2.51
C ALA A 18 -3.59 -2.27 -1.44
N LEU A 19 -2.69 -2.08 -0.48
CA LEU A 19 -2.48 -3.00 0.63
C LEU A 19 -2.53 -2.23 1.95
N PRO A 20 -3.18 -2.77 2.99
CA PRO A 20 -3.17 -2.16 4.30
C PRO A 20 -1.75 -2.19 4.89
N ILE A 21 -1.37 -1.11 5.54
CA ILE A 21 -0.12 -0.98 6.30
C ILE A 21 -0.42 -0.56 7.74
N GLU A 22 0.52 -0.81 8.63
CA GLU A 22 0.38 -0.38 10.02
C GLU A 22 0.37 1.15 10.11
N LYS A 23 -0.52 1.67 10.95
CA LYS A 23 -0.62 3.11 11.21
C LYS A 23 0.67 3.62 11.87
N PRO A 24 1.34 4.64 11.30
CA PRO A 24 2.61 5.14 11.83
C PRO A 24 2.42 5.85 13.17
N THR A 25 3.23 5.45 14.14
CA THR A 25 3.19 5.96 15.52
C THR A 25 4.42 6.79 15.87
N ASP A 26 5.60 6.41 15.37
CA ASP A 26 6.86 7.06 15.69
C ASP A 26 7.59 7.59 14.45
N ARG A 27 8.81 8.13 14.65
CA ARG A 27 9.57 8.73 13.55
C ARG A 27 10.13 7.68 12.59
N GLU A 28 10.38 6.47 13.07
CA GLU A 28 10.93 5.36 12.28
C GLU A 28 9.86 4.82 11.32
N ASP A 29 8.62 4.68 11.80
CA ASP A 29 7.47 4.32 10.96
C ASP A 29 7.30 5.31 9.80
N PHE A 30 7.41 6.61 10.07
CA PHE A 30 7.33 7.64 9.02
C PHE A 30 8.51 7.59 8.04
N ASP A 31 9.70 7.15 8.48
CA ASP A 31 10.86 6.99 7.59
C ASP A 31 10.68 5.77 6.66
N HIS A 32 10.01 4.71 7.12
CA HIS A 32 9.60 3.61 6.25
C HIS A 32 8.60 4.06 5.18
N ILE A 33 7.61 4.88 5.55
CA ILE A 33 6.65 5.44 4.59
C ILE A 33 7.34 6.38 3.59
N ARG A 34 8.28 7.20 4.07
CA ARG A 34 9.14 8.02 3.22
C ARG A 34 9.91 7.15 2.22
N TRP A 35 10.48 6.04 2.66
CA TRP A 35 11.18 5.10 1.80
C TRP A 35 10.25 4.49 0.73
N TYR A 36 8.97 4.23 1.03
CA TYR A 36 8.01 3.82 0.00
C TYR A 36 7.81 4.92 -1.07
N LEU A 37 7.56 6.16 -0.63
CA LEU A 37 7.18 7.30 -1.49
C LEU A 37 8.31 7.85 -2.38
N ILE A 38 9.57 7.46 -2.16
CA ILE A 38 10.68 7.82 -3.07
C ILE A 38 10.76 6.90 -4.29
N HIS A 39 9.97 5.82 -4.34
CA HIS A 39 9.87 4.96 -5.51
C HIS A 39 8.79 5.49 -6.45
N GLN A 40 9.03 5.31 -7.76
CA GLN A 40 8.06 5.67 -8.78
C GLN A 40 6.78 4.85 -8.61
N ASP A 41 5.64 5.46 -8.95
CA ASP A 41 4.33 4.79 -8.99
C ASP A 41 3.85 4.25 -7.64
N VAL A 42 4.35 4.82 -6.53
CA VAL A 42 3.92 4.51 -5.16
C VAL A 42 3.20 5.70 -4.55
N SER A 43 2.04 5.47 -3.95
CA SER A 43 1.33 6.43 -3.12
C SER A 43 0.89 5.81 -1.80
N VAL A 44 0.60 6.64 -0.81
CA VAL A 44 0.10 6.21 0.50
C VAL A 44 -1.11 7.05 0.82
N PHE A 45 -2.21 6.42 1.21
CA PHE A 45 -3.46 7.12 1.53
C PHE A 45 -4.07 6.59 2.83
N VAL A 46 -4.99 7.36 3.38
CA VAL A 46 -5.73 7.04 4.60
C VAL A 46 -7.22 7.13 4.30
N GLU A 47 -7.93 6.05 4.63
CA GLU A 47 -9.38 5.91 4.49
C GLU A 47 -9.92 5.34 5.80
N ASP A 48 -10.93 5.97 6.38
CA ASP A 48 -11.54 5.59 7.68
C ASP A 48 -10.51 5.35 8.81
N GLY A 49 -9.43 6.13 8.83
CA GLY A 49 -8.33 6.03 9.79
C GLY A 49 -7.32 4.89 9.55
N ASP A 50 -7.57 4.02 8.57
CA ASP A 50 -6.67 2.94 8.14
C ASP A 50 -5.71 3.42 7.06
N TRP A 51 -4.46 2.94 7.14
CA TRP A 51 -3.40 3.35 6.23
C TRP A 51 -3.21 2.31 5.14
N TYR A 52 -3.05 2.79 3.91
CA TYR A 52 -2.85 1.94 2.74
C TYR A 52 -1.67 2.43 1.91
N ILE A 53 -0.93 1.48 1.35
CA ILE A 53 0.05 1.74 0.30
C ILE A 53 -0.54 1.30 -1.05
N ALA A 54 -0.50 2.18 -2.03
CA ALA A 54 -0.89 1.90 -3.40
C ALA A 54 0.32 1.83 -4.33
N PHE A 55 0.29 0.86 -5.23
CA PHE A 55 1.23 0.72 -6.33
C PHE A 55 0.47 0.83 -7.64
N GLN A 56 0.84 1.79 -8.50
CA GLN A 56 0.28 1.92 -9.85
C GLN A 56 0.83 0.81 -10.73
N SER A 57 0.18 -0.35 -10.67
CA SER A 57 0.56 -1.55 -11.40
C SER A 57 -0.64 -2.04 -12.21
N ARG A 58 -0.53 -1.89 -13.54
CA ARG A 58 -1.58 -2.33 -14.46
C ARG A 58 -1.72 -3.85 -14.47
N CYS A 59 -2.93 -4.34 -14.25
CA CYS A 59 -3.28 -5.75 -14.38
C CYS A 59 -2.94 -6.26 -15.79
N ARG A 60 -2.30 -7.44 -15.87
CA ARG A 60 -1.89 -8.03 -17.15
C ARG A 60 -3.06 -8.53 -17.99
N HIS A 61 -4.19 -8.86 -17.36
CA HIS A 61 -5.40 -9.31 -18.04
C HIS A 61 -6.37 -8.18 -18.39
N LEU A 62 -5.98 -6.92 -18.15
CA LEU A 62 -6.79 -5.77 -18.58
C LEU A 62 -6.69 -5.62 -20.10
N GLN A 63 -7.82 -5.65 -20.77
CA GLN A 63 -7.93 -5.52 -22.22
C GLN A 63 -7.94 -4.04 -22.68
N PRO A 64 -7.70 -3.75 -23.97
CA PRO A 64 -7.70 -2.38 -24.50
C PRO A 64 -9.04 -1.64 -24.36
N ASP A 65 -10.14 -2.37 -24.25
CA ASP A 65 -11.50 -1.87 -24.05
C ASP A 65 -11.88 -1.68 -22.57
N ASN A 66 -10.88 -1.71 -21.66
CA ASN A 66 -11.05 -1.65 -20.21
C ASN A 66 -11.83 -2.82 -19.59
N ARG A 67 -11.98 -3.94 -20.31
CA ARG A 67 -12.60 -5.16 -19.76
C ARG A 67 -11.58 -6.14 -19.18
N CYS A 68 -12.03 -6.96 -18.24
CA CYS A 68 -11.20 -8.02 -17.66
C CYS A 68 -11.21 -9.25 -18.57
N GLY A 69 -10.04 -9.63 -19.10
CA GLY A 69 -9.88 -10.82 -19.95
C GLY A 69 -10.08 -12.15 -19.24
N ILE A 70 -10.09 -12.16 -17.91
CA ILE A 70 -10.28 -13.35 -17.07
C ILE A 70 -11.50 -13.23 -16.15
N TYR A 71 -12.54 -12.50 -16.56
CA TYR A 71 -13.68 -12.12 -15.70
C TYR A 71 -14.28 -13.30 -14.91
N GLU A 72 -14.47 -14.44 -15.58
CA GLU A 72 -15.04 -15.67 -14.98
C GLU A 72 -14.08 -16.40 -14.03
N THR A 73 -12.77 -16.22 -14.20
CA THR A 73 -11.72 -16.86 -13.40
C THR A 73 -10.96 -15.87 -12.52
N ARG A 74 -11.58 -14.70 -12.24
CA ARG A 74 -10.99 -13.67 -11.38
C ARG A 74 -10.62 -14.22 -9.99
N PRO A 75 -9.53 -13.72 -9.38
CA PRO A 75 -9.23 -13.95 -7.96
C PRO A 75 -10.38 -13.47 -7.06
N GLN A 76 -10.49 -14.03 -5.85
CA GLN A 76 -11.57 -13.67 -4.92
C GLN A 76 -11.60 -12.18 -4.57
N ILE A 77 -10.44 -11.55 -4.33
CA ILE A 77 -10.37 -10.10 -4.08
C ILE A 77 -11.02 -9.25 -5.18
N CYS A 78 -10.95 -9.67 -6.45
CA CYS A 78 -11.58 -8.97 -7.57
C CYS A 78 -13.08 -9.29 -7.71
N ARG A 79 -13.56 -10.37 -7.09
CA ARG A 79 -14.99 -10.75 -7.02
C ARG A 79 -15.68 -10.06 -5.86
N ASP A 80 -14.98 -9.91 -4.76
CA ASP A 80 -15.46 -9.25 -3.55
C ASP A 80 -15.57 -7.73 -3.72
N TYR A 81 -14.98 -7.17 -4.78
CA TYR A 81 -15.09 -5.76 -5.12
C TYR A 81 -16.53 -5.37 -5.50
N THR A 82 -17.12 -4.48 -4.71
CA THR A 82 -18.48 -3.96 -4.91
C THR A 82 -18.47 -2.58 -5.56
N THR A 83 -19.61 -2.17 -6.10
CA THR A 83 -19.78 -0.84 -6.72
C THR A 83 -19.86 0.31 -5.72
N ASP A 84 -20.02 -0.01 -4.43
CA ASP A 84 -20.18 0.99 -3.37
C ASP A 84 -18.87 1.75 -3.11
N ASN A 85 -17.72 1.08 -3.26
CA ASN A 85 -16.38 1.67 -3.20
C ASN A 85 -15.77 1.84 -4.60
N CYS A 86 -16.60 2.17 -5.60
CA CYS A 86 -16.14 2.31 -6.98
C CYS A 86 -15.42 3.64 -7.21
N ASP A 87 -14.10 3.58 -7.47
CA ASP A 87 -13.22 4.72 -7.79
C ASP A 87 -13.71 5.63 -8.94
N TYR A 88 -14.60 5.12 -9.80
CA TYR A 88 -15.13 5.86 -10.94
C TYR A 88 -16.39 6.69 -10.60
N HIS A 89 -17.23 6.20 -9.67
CA HIS A 89 -18.52 6.86 -9.34
C HIS A 89 -18.46 7.65 -8.02
N SER A 90 -17.50 7.35 -7.15
CA SER A 90 -17.20 8.14 -5.95
C SER A 90 -16.37 9.36 -6.37
N GLY A 91 -17.06 10.42 -6.81
CA GLY A 91 -16.45 11.63 -7.38
C GLY A 91 -15.46 12.40 -6.49
N ASP A 92 -15.31 11.99 -5.22
CA ASP A 92 -14.20 12.32 -4.35
C ASP A 92 -13.70 10.99 -3.79
N TYR A 93 -12.40 10.70 -3.91
CA TYR A 93 -11.82 9.45 -3.42
C TYR A 93 -11.87 9.28 -1.88
N GLY A 94 -12.62 10.12 -1.15
CA GLY A 94 -12.86 9.97 0.29
C GLY A 94 -11.62 10.03 1.17
N TRP A 95 -10.41 10.23 0.60
CA TRP A 95 -9.17 10.13 1.34
C TRP A 95 -9.11 11.21 2.44
N GLU A 96 -8.90 10.79 3.68
CA GLU A 96 -8.55 11.72 4.76
C GLU A 96 -7.18 12.36 4.49
N LEU A 97 -6.27 11.55 3.95
CA LEU A 97 -4.90 11.93 3.58
C LEU A 97 -4.49 11.14 2.33
N HIS A 98 -3.79 11.79 1.40
CA HIS A 98 -3.18 11.13 0.25
C HIS A 98 -1.80 11.74 -0.02
N PHE A 99 -0.78 10.90 -0.01
CA PHE A 99 0.62 11.24 -0.25
C PHE A 99 1.10 10.57 -1.54
N THR A 100 1.48 11.39 -2.51
CA THR A 100 2.08 10.96 -3.78
C THR A 100 3.59 11.23 -3.84
N CYS A 101 4.15 11.94 -2.85
CA CYS A 101 5.59 12.14 -2.71
C CYS A 101 6.02 12.32 -1.25
N ALA A 102 7.31 12.13 -1.00
CA ALA A 102 7.91 12.22 0.33
C ALA A 102 7.75 13.61 0.97
N GLU A 103 7.75 14.68 0.17
CA GLU A 103 7.66 16.06 0.66
C GLU A 103 6.29 16.35 1.30
N GLN A 104 5.21 15.79 0.74
CA GLN A 104 3.87 15.91 1.31
C GLN A 104 3.80 15.20 2.68
N LEU A 105 4.44 14.04 2.80
CA LEU A 105 4.53 13.32 4.07
C LEU A 105 5.34 14.12 5.09
N ASP A 106 6.48 14.70 4.70
CA ASP A 106 7.32 15.49 5.59
C ASP A 106 6.57 16.68 6.19
N ASP A 107 5.79 17.39 5.38
CA ASP A 107 4.98 18.52 5.84
C ASP A 107 3.87 18.06 6.80
N TYR A 108 3.21 16.93 6.52
CA TYR A 108 2.25 16.32 7.42
C TYR A 108 2.88 15.97 8.78
N VAL A 109 4.01 15.27 8.77
CA VAL A 109 4.74 14.83 9.97
C VAL A 109 5.21 16.03 10.80
N ARG A 110 5.76 17.05 10.13
CA ARG A 110 6.18 18.30 10.77
C ARG A 110 5.00 18.99 11.47
N ASN A 111 3.83 19.05 10.83
CA ASN A 111 2.64 19.68 11.37
C ASN A 111 2.01 18.86 12.50
N ARG A 112 1.99 17.52 12.38
CA ARG A 112 1.55 16.60 13.45
C ARG A 112 2.34 16.81 14.74
N TRP A 113 3.67 16.76 14.69
CA TRP A 113 4.51 16.97 15.89
C TRP A 113 4.46 18.40 16.43
N ARG A 114 4.20 19.42 15.59
CA ARG A 114 3.94 20.79 16.08
C ARG A 114 2.65 20.84 16.90
N ARG A 115 1.57 20.19 16.43
CA ARG A 115 0.28 20.12 17.15
C ARG A 115 0.41 19.36 18.47
N GLU A 116 1.04 18.20 18.46
CA GLU A 116 1.27 17.40 19.68
C GLU A 116 2.07 18.17 20.74
N ARG A 117 3.12 18.91 20.35
CA ARG A 117 3.89 19.75 21.27
C ARG A 117 3.09 20.91 21.85
N ARG A 118 2.19 21.52 21.06
CA ARG A 118 1.29 22.58 21.55
C ARG A 118 0.26 22.01 22.53
N GLY A 119 -0.32 20.85 22.23
CA GLY A 119 -1.24 20.15 23.13
C GLY A 119 -0.62 19.77 24.48
N ARG A 120 0.62 19.26 24.48
CA ARG A 120 1.36 18.93 25.72
C ARG A 120 1.68 20.17 26.58
N ARG A 121 1.82 21.35 25.98
CA ARG A 121 2.04 22.62 26.71
C ARG A 121 0.76 23.20 27.30
N GLY A 122 -0.42 22.84 26.79
CA GLY A 122 -1.72 23.31 27.27
C GLY A 122 -2.40 22.41 28.32
N GLY A 123 -1.92 21.18 28.52
CA GLY A 123 -2.58 20.15 29.35
C GLY A 123 -1.93 19.89 30.72
N GLY A 124 -1.56 20.92 31.46
CA GLY A 124 -0.99 20.77 32.81
C GLY A 124 -2.02 20.93 33.93
N ALA A 125 -2.64 19.84 34.39
CA ALA A 125 -2.97 19.54 35.80
C ALA A 125 -4.03 18.42 35.94
N ARG A 126 -3.60 17.22 36.36
CA ARG A 126 -4.07 16.49 37.56
C ARG A 126 -3.34 15.14 37.63
N THR A 127 -2.57 14.98 38.70
CA THR A 127 -1.75 13.81 39.02
C THR A 127 -2.49 12.97 40.03
N GLU A 128 -2.66 11.68 39.77
CA GLU A 128 -2.80 10.69 40.85
C GLU A 128 -1.83 9.54 40.62
N LYS A 129 -1.07 9.25 41.68
CA LYS A 129 0.01 8.28 41.76
C LYS A 129 -0.58 6.90 42.01
N ILE A 130 -0.16 5.88 41.26
CA ILE A 130 -0.35 4.49 41.66
C ILE A 130 0.98 3.74 41.53
N HIS A 131 1.26 2.97 42.59
CA HIS A 131 2.50 2.30 42.93
C HIS A 131 2.97 1.25 41.91
N ALA A 132 4.29 1.05 41.93
CA ALA A 132 5.05 0.09 41.15
C ALA A 132 4.78 -1.37 41.55
N ALA A 133 4.76 -2.26 40.55
CA ALA A 133 5.16 -3.65 40.69
C ALA A 133 5.99 -4.06 39.46
N ARG A 134 7.25 -4.42 39.70
CA ARG A 134 8.15 -5.06 38.72
C ARG A 134 7.77 -6.53 38.59
N HIS A 135 7.84 -7.09 37.39
CA HIS A 135 8.50 -8.36 37.09
C HIS A 135 8.81 -8.41 35.59
N GLY A 136 10.04 -8.80 35.24
CA GLY A 136 10.55 -8.76 33.87
C GLY A 136 10.78 -10.14 33.25
N ALA A 137 11.01 -10.13 31.94
CA ALA A 137 11.80 -11.05 31.10
C ALA A 137 11.53 -10.58 29.66
N GLY A 138 12.47 -10.19 28.81
CA GLY A 138 13.67 -10.93 28.42
C GLY A 138 13.44 -11.52 27.03
N GLY A 139 13.85 -10.84 25.96
CA GLY A 139 13.73 -11.37 24.59
C GLY A 139 14.29 -10.44 23.51
N ARG A 140 15.62 -10.47 23.31
CA ARG A 140 16.29 -9.80 22.18
C ARG A 140 15.88 -10.46 20.86
N ARG A 141 15.12 -9.77 20.01
CA ARG A 141 14.99 -10.17 18.59
C ARG A 141 16.17 -9.57 17.83
N ARG A 142 17.12 -10.43 17.48
CA ARG A 142 18.25 -10.09 16.59
C ARG A 142 17.66 -9.64 15.25
N GLY A 143 18.07 -8.46 14.79
CA GLY A 143 17.72 -7.95 13.46
C GLY A 143 18.17 -8.93 12.38
N LEU A 144 17.25 -9.29 11.50
CA LEU A 144 17.54 -10.03 10.28
C LEU A 144 18.19 -9.06 9.30
N ARG A 145 19.52 -9.15 9.16
CA ARG A 145 20.24 -8.47 8.08
C ARG A 145 19.95 -9.22 6.77
N PRO A 146 19.38 -8.57 5.73
CA PRO A 146 19.27 -9.22 4.43
C PRO A 146 20.68 -9.43 3.84
N PRO A 147 20.93 -10.58 3.17
CA PRO A 147 22.22 -10.85 2.54
C PRO A 147 22.47 -9.92 1.34
N PRO A 148 23.74 -9.63 1.00
CA PRO A 148 24.07 -8.78 -0.13
C PRO A 148 23.62 -9.43 -1.45
N LEU A 149 22.87 -8.67 -2.25
CA LEU A 149 22.46 -9.07 -3.60
C LEU A 149 23.69 -9.13 -4.50
N ARG A 150 23.98 -10.32 -5.06
CA ARG A 150 25.04 -10.52 -6.05
C ARG A 150 24.62 -9.93 -7.41
N PRO A 151 25.54 -9.36 -8.20
CA PRO A 151 25.21 -8.85 -9.53
C PRO A 151 24.75 -10.00 -10.45
N ARG A 152 23.59 -9.81 -11.08
CA ARG A 152 22.98 -10.77 -12.01
C ARG A 152 23.80 -10.81 -13.31
N ARG A 153 24.26 -11.99 -13.71
CA ARG A 153 24.71 -12.24 -15.09
C ARG A 153 23.49 -12.20 -16.01
N GLN A 154 23.66 -11.56 -17.16
CA GLN A 154 22.68 -11.53 -18.24
C GLN A 154 22.56 -12.94 -18.82
N LEU A 155 21.35 -13.50 -18.86
CA LEU A 155 21.06 -14.85 -19.37
C LEU A 155 19.95 -14.78 -20.43
N ASP A 156 20.10 -15.66 -21.42
CA ASP A 156 19.42 -15.66 -22.71
C ASP A 156 17.91 -15.89 -22.62
N LEU A 157 17.15 -15.05 -23.35
CA LEU A 157 15.70 -15.13 -23.51
C LEU A 157 15.35 -16.26 -24.48
N ALA A 158 15.02 -17.45 -23.99
CA ALA A 158 14.33 -18.44 -24.80
C ALA A 158 13.32 -19.25 -23.98
N SER A 159 12.03 -19.04 -24.31
CA SER A 159 10.82 -19.71 -23.82
C SER A 159 10.18 -19.14 -22.53
N ALA A 160 9.31 -18.13 -22.70
CA ALA A 160 8.43 -17.65 -21.62
C ALA A 160 7.18 -18.53 -21.54
N ALA A 161 7.00 -19.21 -20.40
CA ALA A 161 5.73 -19.86 -20.07
C ALA A 161 4.61 -18.83 -19.98
N THR A 162 3.38 -19.19 -20.37
CA THR A 162 2.19 -18.33 -20.21
C THR A 162 1.38 -18.75 -18.99
N ASP A 163 0.62 -17.82 -18.40
CA ASP A 163 -0.38 -18.17 -17.39
C ASP A 163 -1.60 -18.85 -18.02
N ARG A 164 -2.56 -19.27 -17.18
CA ARG A 164 -3.80 -19.92 -17.64
C ARG A 164 -4.65 -19.04 -18.58
N GLY A 165 -4.40 -17.73 -18.62
CA GLY A 165 -5.02 -16.76 -19.52
C GLY A 165 -4.18 -16.42 -20.75
N GLY A 166 -3.11 -17.17 -21.03
CA GLY A 166 -2.25 -16.96 -22.20
C GLY A 166 -1.31 -15.76 -22.09
N VAL A 167 -1.24 -15.10 -20.93
CA VAL A 167 -0.35 -13.96 -20.74
C VAL A 167 1.07 -14.46 -20.44
N PRO A 168 2.11 -13.96 -21.12
CA PRO A 168 3.50 -14.32 -20.82
C PRO A 168 3.84 -14.07 -19.35
N LEU A 169 4.30 -15.12 -18.66
CA LEU A 169 4.79 -15.02 -17.29
C LEU A 169 6.17 -14.35 -17.30
N PRO A 170 6.47 -13.52 -16.29
CA PRO A 170 7.84 -13.10 -16.04
C PRO A 170 8.65 -14.35 -15.75
N VAL A 171 9.69 -14.59 -16.56
CA VAL A 171 10.61 -15.71 -16.34
C VAL A 171 11.27 -15.54 -14.98
N LEU A 172 10.89 -16.39 -14.02
CA LEU A 172 11.57 -16.44 -12.73
C LEU A 172 12.94 -17.06 -12.98
N PRO A 173 14.06 -16.40 -12.64
CA PRO A 173 15.36 -17.02 -12.73
C PRO A 173 15.44 -18.15 -11.69
N VAL A 174 15.27 -19.39 -12.14
CA VAL A 174 15.53 -20.57 -11.31
C VAL A 174 17.05 -20.69 -11.21
N ALA A 175 17.61 -20.30 -10.07
CA ALA A 175 18.99 -20.63 -9.74
C ALA A 175 19.09 -22.17 -9.64
N ARG A 176 19.86 -22.78 -10.54
CA ARG A 176 20.33 -24.16 -10.39
C ARG A 176 21.58 -24.17 -9.52
#